data_AF-A0A3D3V254-F1
#
_entry.id   AF-A0A3D3V254-F1
#
_cell.length_a   1.000
_cell.length_b   1.000
_cell.length_c   1.000
_cell.angle_alpha   90.00
_cell.angle_beta   90.00
_cell.angle_gamma   90.00
#
_symmetry.space_group_name_H-M   'P 1'
#
loop_
_entity.id
_entity.type
_entity.pdbx_description
1 polymer ?
#
loop_
_entity_poly.entity_id
_entity_poly.type
_entity_poly.pdbx_seq_one_letter_code
_entity_poly.pdbx_strand_id
1 'polypeptide(L)'
;MSDAVERLVRELIRENQLSRARDVLSIFQEDYPHLLLELEAASGNWMAVLKLYERLSDEKKEEYKTLYKTAQERVREDYREDIKDSLEEIDRANLEGAMAILESVSKDYPELVEAIALKLELARKKGDKAREKMFEELLKKLDSSHPSLSKKPEVTRRTSLDLITLVLVCATFVVSLIGLTLSGAGKAGVGSTVEEKINVLSESIDRLGVTSDRLDARITNLESELQGVTRSQAELSQNFSELRLNVNSAIATIQSSEQENARAMEEIKQTLKRIEQVLNSVGKVSERVEYSLHGKFDIETARSIWLFGYNLYKKGYYLDAAEILKNLLGQLSDDVYFKDDAHYYMALSYYSAGNSDEAKKSFESFLEKYPQSVYAVYARTFLSRIE
;
A
#
# COMPACT_ATOMS: atom_id res chain seq x y z
N MET A 1 13.93 18.71 10.44
CA MET A 1 13.54 17.32 10.11
C MET A 1 13.52 17.08 8.60
N SER A 2 13.08 18.01 7.75
CA SER A 2 13.03 17.80 6.28
C SER A 2 14.37 17.46 5.63
N ASP A 3 15.45 18.12 6.04
CA ASP A 3 16.79 17.94 5.44
C ASP A 3 17.41 16.54 5.72
N ALA A 4 17.00 15.85 6.79
CA ALA A 4 17.54 14.51 7.12
C ALA A 4 16.87 13.40 6.30
N VAL A 5 15.55 13.49 6.11
CA VAL A 5 14.78 12.53 5.29
C VAL A 5 15.17 12.67 3.82
N GLU A 6 15.32 13.91 3.34
CA GLU A 6 15.71 14.21 1.97
C GLU A 6 17.09 13.62 1.62
N ARG A 7 18.08 13.80 2.50
CA ARG A 7 19.42 13.22 2.33
C ARG A 7 19.40 11.70 2.33
N LEU A 8 18.68 11.09 3.27
CA LEU A 8 18.58 9.63 3.39
C LEU A 8 17.93 9.01 2.14
N VAL A 9 16.81 9.56 1.67
CA VAL A 9 16.10 9.06 0.49
C VAL A 9 16.97 9.19 -0.76
N ARG A 10 17.63 10.33 -0.96
CA ARG A 10 18.55 10.52 -2.10
C ARG A 10 19.76 9.58 -2.04
N GLU A 11 20.27 9.29 -0.86
CA GLU A 11 21.34 8.30 -0.67
C GLU A 11 20.87 6.88 -1.03
N LEU A 12 19.69 6.47 -0.57
CA LEU A 12 19.09 5.18 -0.92
C LEU A 12 18.84 5.05 -2.43
N ILE A 13 18.35 6.12 -3.07
CA ILE A 13 18.17 6.17 -4.53
C ILE A 13 19.52 6.02 -5.25
N ARG A 14 20.56 6.74 -4.80
CA ARG A 14 21.91 6.68 -5.37
C ARG A 14 22.54 5.28 -5.23
N GLU A 15 22.23 4.58 -4.14
CA GLU A 15 22.66 3.19 -3.90
C GLU A 15 21.77 2.12 -4.56
N ASN A 16 20.79 2.52 -5.37
CA ASN A 16 19.82 1.64 -6.03
C ASN A 16 18.97 0.79 -5.05
N GLN A 17 18.76 1.28 -3.83
CA GLN A 17 17.89 0.65 -2.82
C GLN A 17 16.47 1.23 -2.92
N LEU A 18 15.86 1.08 -4.10
CA LEU A 18 14.62 1.77 -4.47
C LEU A 18 13.41 1.33 -3.61
N SER A 19 13.34 0.04 -3.25
CA SER A 19 12.28 -0.48 -2.37
C SER A 19 12.34 0.11 -0.96
N ARG A 20 13.55 0.23 -0.40
CA ARG A 20 13.75 0.89 0.91
C ARG A 20 13.47 2.39 0.85
N ALA A 21 13.85 3.06 -0.23
CA ALA A 21 13.51 4.46 -0.45
C ALA A 21 11.97 4.65 -0.51
N ARG A 22 11.26 3.72 -1.16
CA ARG A 22 9.79 3.71 -1.22
C ARG A 22 9.16 3.47 0.15
N ASP A 23 9.68 2.53 0.94
CA ASP A 23 9.22 2.28 2.31
C ASP A 23 9.37 3.53 3.19
N VAL A 24 10.51 4.21 3.12
CA VAL A 24 10.77 5.44 3.87
C VAL A 24 9.79 6.55 3.44
N LEU A 25 9.58 6.74 2.14
CA LEU A 25 8.63 7.73 1.62
C LEU A 25 7.17 7.37 1.90
N SER A 26 6.83 6.08 2.02
CA SER A 26 5.47 5.62 2.35
C SER A 26 4.98 6.08 3.72
N ILE A 27 5.91 6.44 4.61
CA ILE A 27 5.63 7.00 5.94
C ILE A 27 5.31 8.50 5.85
N PHE A 28 5.76 9.18 4.79
CA PHE A 28 5.69 10.64 4.60
C PHE A 28 5.06 11.05 3.26
N GLN A 29 4.04 10.31 2.79
CA GLN A 29 3.53 10.36 1.40
C GLN A 29 3.11 11.75 0.92
N GLU A 30 2.60 12.62 1.80
CA GLU A 30 2.13 13.97 1.42
C GLU A 30 3.20 15.05 1.59
N ASP A 31 4.27 14.78 2.33
CA ASP A 31 5.26 15.79 2.73
C ASP A 31 6.39 15.97 1.68
N TYR A 32 6.68 14.94 0.86
CA TYR A 32 7.80 14.95 -0.10
C TYR A 32 7.43 14.44 -1.51
N PRO A 33 6.48 15.07 -2.21
CA PRO A 33 6.06 14.64 -3.54
C PRO A 33 7.19 14.76 -4.60
N HIS A 34 8.15 15.66 -4.39
CA HIS A 34 9.32 15.81 -5.26
C HIS A 34 10.35 14.67 -5.09
N LEU A 35 10.53 14.14 -3.88
CA LEU A 35 11.38 12.95 -3.66
C LEU A 35 10.74 11.68 -4.20
N LEU A 36 9.40 11.58 -4.14
CA LEU A 36 8.68 10.50 -4.80
C LEU A 36 8.89 10.58 -6.32
N LEU A 37 8.87 11.79 -6.89
CA LEU A 37 9.15 11.98 -8.31
C LEU A 37 10.60 11.59 -8.67
N GLU A 38 11.60 11.96 -7.85
CA GLU A 38 13.00 11.51 -8.02
C GLU A 38 13.13 9.99 -7.94
N LEU A 39 12.43 9.35 -6.98
CA LEU A 39 12.41 7.90 -6.83
C LEU A 39 11.80 7.21 -8.05
N GLU A 40 10.63 7.66 -8.50
CA GLU A 40 9.95 7.08 -9.67
C GLU A 40 10.76 7.29 -10.95
N ALA A 41 11.47 8.41 -11.08
CA ALA A 41 12.38 8.64 -12.19
C ALA A 41 13.64 7.75 -12.13
N ALA A 42 14.19 7.52 -10.93
CA ALA A 42 15.32 6.62 -10.73
C ALA A 42 14.93 5.15 -10.96
N SER A 43 13.67 4.81 -10.71
CA SER A 43 13.07 3.52 -11.07
C SER A 43 12.54 3.49 -12.52
N GLY A 44 12.65 4.60 -13.24
CA GLY A 44 12.17 4.86 -14.60
C GLY A 44 10.69 4.62 -14.87
N ASN A 45 9.85 4.72 -13.84
CA ASN A 45 8.39 4.78 -14.01
C ASN A 45 7.98 6.16 -14.59
N TRP A 46 8.30 6.39 -15.86
CA TRP A 46 8.12 7.70 -16.50
C TRP A 46 6.65 8.13 -16.53
N MET A 47 5.70 7.19 -16.59
CA MET A 47 4.27 7.46 -16.49
C MET A 47 3.89 8.00 -15.10
N ALA A 48 4.43 7.43 -14.02
CA ALA A 48 4.24 7.96 -12.67
C ALA A 48 4.90 9.34 -12.52
N VAL A 49 6.10 9.54 -13.10
CA VAL A 49 6.78 10.85 -13.11
C VAL A 49 5.89 11.93 -13.75
N LEU A 50 5.25 11.66 -14.89
CA LEU A 50 4.31 12.60 -15.52
C LEU A 50 3.13 12.94 -14.59
N LYS A 51 2.50 11.93 -13.98
CA LYS A 51 1.36 12.12 -13.07
C LYS A 51 1.74 12.86 -11.79
N LEU A 52 2.91 12.57 -11.23
CA LEU A 52 3.42 13.20 -10.01
C LEU A 52 3.83 14.65 -10.27
N TYR A 53 4.41 14.94 -11.44
CA TYR A 53 4.79 16.29 -11.83
C TYR A 53 3.59 17.24 -11.86
N GLU A 54 2.44 16.80 -12.39
CA GLU A 54 1.20 17.60 -12.42
C GLU A 54 0.73 18.02 -11.02
N ARG A 55 1.08 17.23 -9.99
CA ARG A 55 0.68 17.44 -8.59
C ARG A 55 1.68 18.28 -7.78
N LEU A 56 2.83 18.65 -8.36
CA LEU A 56 3.83 19.52 -7.71
C LEU A 56 3.36 20.98 -7.64
N SER A 57 3.90 21.73 -6.67
CA SER A 57 3.77 23.19 -6.62
C SER A 57 4.47 23.86 -7.81
N ASP A 58 4.06 25.07 -8.19
CA ASP A 58 4.64 25.78 -9.35
C ASP A 58 6.16 26.01 -9.21
N GLU A 59 6.62 26.29 -8.00
CA GLU A 59 8.06 26.42 -7.67
C GLU A 59 8.82 25.11 -7.94
N LYS A 60 8.25 23.97 -7.55
CA LYS A 60 8.86 22.65 -7.79
C LYS A 60 8.71 22.20 -9.24
N LYS A 61 7.63 22.57 -9.94
CA LYS A 61 7.47 22.29 -11.37
C LYS A 61 8.61 22.92 -12.17
N GLU A 62 9.00 24.16 -11.88
CA GLU A 62 10.12 24.79 -12.59
C GLU A 62 11.46 24.10 -12.30
N GLU A 63 11.69 23.62 -11.06
CA GLU A 63 12.88 22.86 -10.67
C GLU A 63 13.01 21.51 -11.42
N TYR A 64 11.90 20.77 -11.56
CA TYR A 64 11.89 19.43 -12.18
C TYR A 64 11.46 19.41 -13.66
N LYS A 65 11.36 20.57 -14.31
CA LYS A 65 10.89 20.73 -15.69
C LYS A 65 11.72 19.96 -16.71
N THR A 66 13.03 19.87 -16.50
CA THR A 66 13.94 19.09 -17.36
C THR A 66 13.63 17.60 -17.25
N LEU A 67 13.43 17.10 -16.03
CA LEU A 67 13.08 15.70 -15.76
C LEU A 67 11.71 15.34 -16.34
N TYR A 68 10.74 16.25 -16.27
CA TYR A 68 9.42 16.07 -16.90
C TYR A 68 9.51 15.96 -18.42
N LYS A 69 10.31 16.80 -19.09
CA LYS A 69 10.55 16.68 -20.54
C LYS A 69 11.20 15.35 -20.91
N THR A 70 12.19 14.91 -20.13
CA THR A 70 12.80 13.58 -20.32
C THR A 70 11.78 12.47 -20.15
N ALA A 71 10.85 12.57 -19.19
CA ALA A 71 9.76 11.60 -19.04
C ALA A 71 8.83 11.60 -20.26
N GLN A 72 8.45 12.77 -20.79
CA GLN A 72 7.61 12.89 -21.99
C GLN A 72 8.25 12.23 -23.22
N GLU A 73 9.57 12.33 -23.37
CA GLU A 73 10.32 11.72 -24.48
C GLU A 73 10.52 10.20 -24.30
N ARG A 74 10.57 9.71 -23.06
CA ARG A 74 10.86 8.31 -22.73
C ARG A 74 9.62 7.44 -22.55
N VAL A 75 8.45 8.02 -22.28
CA VAL A 75 7.19 7.27 -22.28
C VAL A 75 6.91 6.79 -23.72
N ARG A 76 7.14 5.51 -24.03
CA ARG A 76 6.52 4.87 -25.21
C ARG A 76 5.17 4.26 -24.82
N GLU A 77 4.23 4.27 -25.76
CA GLU A 77 2.82 3.98 -25.49
C GLU A 77 2.48 2.49 -25.31
N ASP A 78 3.33 1.54 -25.73
CA ASP A 78 3.03 0.12 -25.54
C ASP A 78 4.30 -0.75 -25.44
N TYR A 79 4.42 -1.47 -24.33
CA TYR A 79 5.51 -2.41 -24.02
C TYR A 79 4.98 -3.81 -23.65
N ARG A 80 3.68 -4.04 -23.85
CA ARG A 80 3.05 -5.32 -23.50
C ARG A 80 3.64 -6.48 -24.29
N GLU A 81 4.09 -6.23 -25.52
CA GLU A 81 4.64 -7.22 -26.43
C GLU A 81 6.07 -7.63 -26.01
N ASP A 82 6.95 -6.67 -25.71
CA ASP A 82 8.32 -6.94 -25.22
C ASP A 82 8.35 -7.66 -23.86
N ILE A 83 7.41 -7.32 -22.96
CA ILE A 83 7.25 -7.97 -21.65
C ILE A 83 6.71 -9.40 -21.83
N LYS A 84 5.76 -9.59 -22.76
CA LYS A 84 5.22 -10.91 -23.08
C LYS A 84 6.32 -11.80 -23.67
N ASP A 85 7.09 -11.30 -24.62
CA ASP A 85 8.16 -12.04 -25.28
C ASP A 85 9.28 -12.44 -24.30
N SER A 86 9.68 -11.54 -23.40
CA SER A 86 10.66 -11.86 -22.37
C SER A 86 10.16 -12.89 -21.34
N LEU A 87 8.90 -12.81 -20.92
CA LEU A 87 8.31 -13.82 -20.03
C LEU A 87 8.11 -15.18 -20.71
N GLU A 88 7.82 -15.20 -22.02
CA GLU A 88 7.77 -16.42 -22.82
C GLU A 88 9.15 -17.04 -22.99
N GLU A 89 10.21 -16.25 -23.20
CA GLU A 89 11.59 -16.74 -23.27
C GLU A 89 12.08 -17.29 -21.92
N ILE A 90 11.64 -16.72 -20.79
CA ILE A 90 11.86 -17.30 -19.46
C ILE A 90 11.18 -18.67 -19.33
N ASP A 91 9.94 -18.77 -19.79
CA ASP A 91 9.20 -20.03 -19.75
C ASP A 91 9.82 -21.08 -20.71
N ARG A 92 10.63 -20.65 -21.69
CA ARG A 92 11.48 -21.48 -22.57
C ARG A 92 12.90 -21.75 -22.02
N ALA A 93 13.20 -21.33 -20.79
CA ALA A 93 14.51 -21.47 -20.14
C ALA A 93 15.68 -20.71 -20.81
N ASN A 94 15.39 -19.71 -21.66
CA ASN A 94 16.41 -18.85 -22.27
C ASN A 94 16.68 -17.62 -21.39
N LEU A 95 17.48 -17.85 -20.35
CA LEU A 95 17.71 -16.90 -19.26
C LEU A 95 18.52 -15.68 -19.70
N GLU A 96 19.48 -15.85 -20.62
CA GLU A 96 20.33 -14.76 -21.11
C GLU A 96 19.57 -13.80 -22.04
N GLY A 97 18.71 -14.33 -22.92
CA GLY A 97 17.87 -13.52 -23.81
C GLY A 97 16.79 -12.76 -23.05
N ALA A 98 16.12 -13.43 -22.10
CA ALA A 98 15.17 -12.80 -21.21
C ALA A 98 15.83 -11.71 -20.36
N MET A 99 17.04 -11.94 -19.84
CA MET A 99 17.76 -10.95 -19.04
C MET A 99 18.14 -9.70 -19.82
N ALA A 100 18.58 -9.83 -21.07
CA ALA A 100 18.91 -8.67 -21.89
C ALA A 100 17.70 -7.75 -22.11
N ILE A 101 16.52 -8.35 -22.33
CA ILE A 101 15.27 -7.60 -22.50
C ILE A 101 14.81 -7.03 -21.15
N LEU A 102 14.77 -7.84 -20.09
CA LEU A 102 14.30 -7.43 -18.77
C LEU A 102 15.22 -6.40 -18.10
N GLU A 103 16.55 -6.42 -18.30
CA GLU A 103 17.43 -5.36 -17.79
C GLU A 103 17.21 -4.02 -18.51
N SER A 104 16.85 -4.06 -19.80
CA SER A 104 16.51 -2.86 -20.56
C SER A 104 15.13 -2.30 -20.16
N VAL A 105 14.15 -3.18 -19.92
CA VAL A 105 12.76 -2.82 -19.61
C VAL A 105 12.53 -2.57 -18.12
N SER A 106 13.22 -3.26 -17.22
CA SER A 106 13.10 -3.08 -15.75
C SER A 106 13.54 -1.70 -15.28
N LYS A 107 14.45 -1.06 -16.02
CA LYS A 107 14.82 0.34 -15.78
C LYS A 107 13.67 1.31 -16.05
N ASP A 108 12.71 0.93 -16.89
CA ASP A 108 11.57 1.76 -17.29
C ASP A 108 10.25 1.26 -16.63
N TYR A 109 10.25 0.11 -15.94
CA TYR A 109 9.06 -0.53 -15.34
C TYR A 109 9.38 -1.32 -14.04
N PRO A 110 9.33 -0.67 -12.87
CA PRO A 110 9.57 -1.30 -11.56
C PRO A 110 8.56 -2.40 -11.19
N GLU A 111 7.34 -2.35 -11.73
CA GLU A 111 6.28 -3.33 -11.51
C GLU A 111 6.68 -4.72 -12.04
N LEU A 112 7.66 -4.77 -12.94
CA LEU A 112 8.27 -6.01 -13.44
C LEU A 112 9.02 -6.76 -12.33
N VAL A 113 9.64 -6.04 -11.39
CA VAL A 113 10.33 -6.62 -10.22
C VAL A 113 9.31 -7.36 -9.35
N GLU A 114 8.13 -6.77 -9.14
CA GLU A 114 7.03 -7.39 -8.41
C GLU A 114 6.44 -8.60 -9.15
N ALA A 115 6.33 -8.52 -10.49
CA ALA A 115 5.89 -9.66 -11.31
C ALA A 115 6.86 -10.85 -11.23
N ILE A 116 8.17 -10.57 -11.21
CA ILE A 116 9.22 -11.59 -11.04
C ILE A 116 9.19 -12.15 -9.61
N ALA A 117 8.99 -11.30 -8.60
CA ALA A 117 8.81 -11.73 -7.22
C ALA A 117 7.58 -12.62 -7.04
N LEU A 118 6.47 -12.32 -7.73
CA LEU A 118 5.28 -13.16 -7.75
C LEU A 118 5.55 -14.51 -8.44
N LYS A 119 6.26 -14.52 -9.58
CA LYS A 119 6.68 -15.77 -10.23
C LYS A 119 7.61 -16.62 -9.34
N LEU A 120 8.51 -15.98 -8.58
CA LEU A 120 9.34 -16.64 -7.56
C LEU A 120 8.48 -17.31 -6.47
N GLU A 121 7.48 -16.61 -5.93
CA GLU A 121 6.59 -17.18 -4.91
C GLU A 121 5.75 -18.34 -5.47
N LEU A 122 5.28 -18.23 -6.71
CA LEU A 122 4.56 -19.31 -7.40
C LEU A 122 5.45 -20.55 -7.62
N ALA A 123 6.72 -20.35 -7.98
CA ALA A 123 7.68 -21.44 -8.15
C ALA A 123 7.95 -22.15 -6.82
N ARG A 124 8.14 -21.39 -5.73
CA ARG A 124 8.28 -21.93 -4.36
C ARG A 124 7.08 -22.76 -3.95
N LYS A 125 5.86 -22.24 -4.15
CA LYS A 125 4.61 -22.93 -3.83
C LYS A 125 4.42 -24.23 -4.61
N LYS A 126 4.90 -24.28 -5.85
CA LYS A 126 4.86 -25.47 -6.71
C LYS A 126 6.01 -26.45 -6.45
N GLY A 127 6.98 -26.11 -5.60
CA GLY A 127 8.18 -26.92 -5.36
C GLY A 127 9.12 -27.00 -6.57
N ASP A 128 8.99 -26.10 -7.54
CA ASP A 128 9.81 -26.10 -8.76
C ASP A 128 11.16 -25.43 -8.49
N LYS A 129 12.12 -26.24 -8.04
CA LYS A 129 13.46 -25.78 -7.60
C LYS A 129 14.29 -25.13 -8.72
N ALA A 130 14.07 -25.52 -9.98
CA ALA A 130 14.78 -24.95 -11.12
C ALA A 130 14.29 -23.52 -11.38
N ARG A 131 12.96 -23.32 -11.42
CA ARG A 131 12.37 -22.00 -11.58
C ARG A 131 12.54 -21.11 -10.36
N GLU A 132 12.50 -21.66 -9.15
CA GLU A 132 12.78 -20.93 -7.91
C GLU A 132 14.17 -20.28 -7.97
N LYS A 133 15.21 -21.07 -8.25
CA LYS A 133 16.59 -20.57 -8.33
C LYS A 133 16.75 -19.54 -9.45
N MET A 134 16.12 -19.77 -10.60
CA MET A 134 16.12 -18.83 -11.71
C MET A 134 15.50 -17.49 -11.32
N PHE A 135 14.27 -17.45 -10.81
CA PHE A 135 13.63 -16.18 -10.43
C PHE A 135 14.31 -15.49 -9.24
N GLU A 136 14.94 -16.25 -8.34
CA GLU A 136 15.72 -15.69 -7.24
C GLU A 136 16.99 -14.97 -7.74
N GLU A 137 17.72 -15.56 -8.69
CA GLU A 137 18.88 -14.94 -9.33
C GLU A 137 18.49 -13.70 -10.14
N LEU A 138 17.35 -13.77 -10.87
CA LEU A 138 16.78 -12.63 -11.60
C LEU A 138 16.43 -11.49 -10.65
N LEU A 139 15.65 -11.79 -9.61
CA LEU A 139 15.20 -10.80 -8.64
C LEU A 139 16.37 -10.17 -7.89
N LYS A 140 17.40 -10.94 -7.55
CA LYS A 140 18.60 -10.41 -6.88
C LYS A 140 19.40 -9.44 -7.75
N LYS A 141 19.42 -9.63 -9.07
CA LYS A 141 20.08 -8.72 -10.02
C LYS A 141 19.25 -7.44 -10.24
N LEU A 142 17.92 -7.56 -10.23
CA LEU A 142 17.02 -6.43 -10.45
C LEU A 142 16.81 -5.58 -9.18
N ASP A 143 16.56 -6.22 -8.04
CA ASP A 143 16.49 -5.61 -6.72
C ASP A 143 16.98 -6.59 -5.63
N SER A 144 18.25 -6.44 -5.25
CA SER A 144 18.88 -7.26 -4.21
C SER A 144 18.29 -7.08 -2.80
N SER A 145 17.50 -6.02 -2.58
CA SER A 145 16.88 -5.69 -1.28
C SER A 145 15.44 -6.18 -1.16
N HIS A 146 14.89 -6.81 -2.21
CA HIS A 146 13.49 -7.19 -2.29
C HIS A 146 13.08 -8.19 -1.19
N PRO A 147 11.95 -7.97 -0.46
CA PRO A 147 11.52 -8.82 0.67
C PRO A 147 11.37 -10.31 0.34
N SER A 148 10.98 -10.64 -0.90
CA SER A 148 10.85 -12.02 -1.38
C SER A 148 12.18 -12.81 -1.40
N LEU A 149 13.33 -12.15 -1.39
CA LEU A 149 14.64 -12.80 -1.28
C LEU A 149 14.95 -13.27 0.16
N SER A 150 14.39 -12.58 1.17
CA SER A 150 14.61 -12.89 2.59
C SER A 150 13.75 -14.03 3.16
N LYS A 151 12.70 -14.48 2.45
CA LYS A 151 11.89 -15.63 2.86
C LYS A 151 12.71 -16.92 2.63
N LYS A 152 13.26 -17.49 3.70
CA LYS A 152 13.97 -18.78 3.64
C LYS A 152 13.03 -19.90 3.16
N PRO A 153 13.50 -20.81 2.28
CA PRO A 153 12.72 -21.97 1.90
C PRO A 153 12.51 -22.87 3.12
N GLU A 154 11.28 -23.37 3.29
CA GLU A 154 11.03 -24.53 4.15
C GLU A 154 11.93 -25.68 3.66
N VAL A 155 12.87 -26.06 4.50
CA VAL A 155 13.78 -27.16 4.21
C VAL A 155 12.98 -28.46 4.32
N THR A 156 12.59 -29.03 3.18
CA THR A 156 12.22 -30.44 3.09
C THR A 156 13.45 -31.27 3.46
N ARG A 157 13.50 -31.70 4.73
CA ARG A 157 14.58 -32.51 5.28
C ARG A 157 14.42 -33.94 4.79
N ARG A 158 15.32 -34.40 3.92
CA ARG A 158 15.53 -35.84 3.67
C ARG A 158 16.09 -36.46 4.96
N THR A 159 15.33 -37.36 5.58
CA THR A 159 15.66 -38.11 6.81
C THR A 159 16.48 -39.37 6.46
N SER A 160 17.74 -39.48 6.89
CA SER A 160 18.23 -40.17 8.12
C SER A 160 17.99 -41.70 8.22
N LEU A 161 17.28 -42.33 7.30
CA LEU A 161 17.07 -43.79 7.32
C LEU A 161 18.34 -44.58 6.97
N ASP A 162 19.14 -44.08 6.03
CA ASP A 162 20.37 -44.76 5.57
C ASP A 162 21.47 -44.84 6.64
N LEU A 163 21.46 -43.92 7.61
CA LEU A 163 22.48 -43.88 8.67
C LEU A 163 22.14 -44.86 9.80
N ILE A 164 20.85 -45.07 10.07
CA ILE A 164 20.39 -46.05 11.07
C ILE A 164 20.61 -47.47 10.54
N THR A 165 20.30 -47.73 9.27
CA THR A 165 20.55 -49.04 8.64
C THR A 165 22.05 -49.36 8.59
N LEU A 166 22.91 -48.37 8.27
CA LEU A 166 24.36 -48.53 8.28
C LEU A 166 24.90 -48.87 9.69
N VAL A 167 24.42 -48.19 10.73
CA VAL A 167 24.83 -48.46 12.12
C VAL A 167 24.43 -49.87 12.57
N LEU A 168 23.25 -50.35 12.16
CA LEU A 168 22.73 -51.67 12.51
C LEU A 168 23.51 -52.79 11.80
N VAL A 169 23.91 -52.56 10.54
CA VAL A 169 24.81 -53.47 9.79
C VAL A 169 26.21 -53.49 10.41
N CYS A 170 26.75 -52.34 10.83
CA CYS A 170 28.04 -52.30 11.52
C CYS A 170 27.99 -53.02 12.88
N ALA A 171 26.92 -52.86 13.66
CA ALA A 171 26.76 -53.51 14.95
C ALA A 171 26.68 -55.04 14.84
N THR A 172 25.94 -55.55 13.85
CA THR A 172 25.84 -57.00 13.58
C THR A 172 27.18 -57.58 13.10
N PHE A 173 27.95 -56.83 12.31
CA PHE A 173 29.30 -57.22 11.90
C PHE A 173 30.28 -57.30 13.08
N VAL A 174 30.23 -56.33 14.01
CA VAL A 174 31.07 -56.30 15.21
C VAL A 174 30.74 -57.47 16.16
N VAL A 175 29.46 -57.77 16.38
CA VAL A 175 29.06 -58.92 17.22
C VAL A 175 29.51 -60.25 16.60
N SER A 176 29.42 -60.39 15.28
CA SER A 176 29.90 -61.57 14.55
C SER A 176 31.43 -61.71 14.64
N LEU A 177 32.17 -60.60 14.56
CA LEU A 177 33.64 -60.56 14.66
C LEU A 177 34.15 -60.86 16.09
N ILE A 178 33.43 -60.39 17.11
CA ILE A 178 33.73 -60.68 18.53
C ILE A 178 33.45 -62.16 18.86
N GLY A 179 32.37 -62.73 18.31
CA GLY A 179 32.06 -64.16 18.46
C GLY A 179 33.13 -65.09 17.86
N LEU A 180 33.84 -64.63 16.83
CA LEU A 180 34.93 -65.36 16.17
C LEU A 180 36.27 -65.28 16.92
N THR A 181 36.48 -64.27 17.77
CA THR A 181 37.77 -64.00 18.45
C THR A 181 37.82 -64.45 19.90
N LEU A 182 36.69 -64.73 20.55
CA LEU A 182 36.59 -65.13 21.96
C LEU A 182 36.34 -66.62 22.21
N SER A 183 36.76 -67.51 21.30
CA SER A 183 36.71 -68.96 21.50
C SER A 183 37.69 -69.51 22.57
N GLY A 184 38.28 -68.65 23.41
CA GLY A 184 39.07 -69.10 24.55
C GLY A 184 39.39 -68.00 25.57
N ALA A 185 38.54 -67.84 26.60
CA ALA A 185 38.90 -67.61 28.01
C ALA A 185 37.70 -67.14 28.87
N GLY A 186 37.46 -67.82 29.99
CA GLY A 186 36.86 -67.25 31.22
C GLY A 186 35.33 -67.06 31.29
N LYS A 187 34.57 -68.10 31.64
CA LYS A 187 33.10 -68.08 31.78
C LYS A 187 32.52 -67.52 33.10
N ALA A 188 33.30 -66.92 34.01
CA ALA A 188 32.82 -66.63 35.37
C ALA A 188 32.53 -65.15 35.73
N GLY A 189 32.91 -64.17 34.92
CA GLY A 189 32.63 -62.73 35.18
C GLY A 189 31.84 -62.00 34.08
N VAL A 190 31.57 -62.70 32.97
CA VAL A 190 30.93 -62.13 31.78
C VAL A 190 29.41 -62.07 31.94
N GLY A 191 28.80 -63.03 32.64
CA GLY A 191 27.34 -63.12 32.81
C GLY A 191 26.73 -61.89 33.49
N SER A 192 27.20 -61.53 34.69
CA SER A 192 26.63 -60.41 35.45
C SER A 192 26.81 -59.05 34.79
N THR A 193 27.96 -58.82 34.15
CA THR A 193 28.26 -57.55 33.45
C THR A 193 27.45 -57.41 32.16
N VAL A 194 27.20 -58.53 31.48
CA VAL A 194 26.34 -58.57 30.29
C VAL A 194 24.88 -58.37 30.68
N GLU A 195 24.43 -58.96 31.78
CA GLU A 195 23.05 -58.86 32.27
C GLU A 195 22.72 -57.44 32.77
N GLU A 196 23.65 -56.79 33.46
CA GLU A 196 23.54 -55.37 33.82
C GLU A 196 23.42 -54.46 32.58
N LYS A 197 24.27 -54.67 31.57
CA LYS A 197 24.21 -53.90 30.32
C LYS A 197 22.95 -54.18 29.51
N ILE A 198 22.45 -55.42 29.51
CA ILE A 198 21.19 -55.79 28.85
C ILE A 198 20.01 -55.10 29.53
N ASN A 199 19.98 -55.04 30.86
CA ASN A 199 18.91 -54.36 31.60
C ASN A 199 18.89 -52.85 31.33
N VAL A 200 20.06 -52.20 31.33
CA VAL A 200 20.18 -50.77 30.98
C VAL A 200 19.76 -50.51 29.53
N LEU A 201 20.09 -51.44 28.62
CA LEU A 201 19.68 -51.35 27.22
C LEU A 201 18.17 -51.53 27.05
N SER A 202 17.56 -52.47 27.78
CA SER A 202 16.12 -52.70 27.77
C SER A 202 15.37 -51.47 28.28
N GLU A 203 15.83 -50.87 29.38
CA GLU A 203 15.23 -49.64 29.91
C GLU A 203 15.36 -48.46 28.92
N SER A 204 16.47 -48.39 28.19
CA SER A 204 16.67 -47.39 27.14
C SER A 204 15.74 -47.62 25.94
N ILE A 205 15.49 -48.87 25.56
CA ILE A 205 14.54 -49.25 24.51
C ILE A 205 13.11 -48.88 24.92
N ASP A 206 12.73 -49.15 26.17
CA ASP A 206 11.40 -48.80 26.69
C ASP A 206 11.18 -47.28 26.70
N ARG A 207 12.19 -46.52 27.15
CA ARG A 207 12.15 -45.05 27.11
C ARG A 207 12.05 -44.53 25.67
N LEU A 208 12.77 -45.14 24.73
CA LEU A 208 12.67 -44.80 23.31
C LEU A 208 11.28 -45.08 22.75
N GLY A 209 10.67 -46.21 23.11
CA GLY A 209 9.28 -46.55 22.74
C GLY A 209 8.30 -45.48 23.19
N VAL A 210 8.35 -45.09 24.47
CA VAL A 210 7.48 -44.02 25.02
C VAL A 210 7.71 -42.68 24.32
N THR A 211 8.95 -42.34 23.97
CA THR A 211 9.22 -41.12 23.20
C THR A 211 8.72 -41.18 21.77
N SER A 212 8.74 -42.36 21.14
CA SER A 212 8.19 -42.60 19.80
C SER A 212 6.69 -42.37 19.81
N ASP A 213 5.97 -42.99 20.74
CA ASP A 213 4.51 -42.84 20.88
C ASP A 213 4.11 -41.38 21.10
N ARG A 214 4.90 -40.65 21.91
CA ARG A 214 4.67 -39.23 22.15
C ARG A 214 4.93 -38.37 20.91
N LEU A 215 5.91 -38.74 20.09
CA LEU A 215 6.17 -38.05 18.83
C LEU A 215 5.06 -38.32 17.82
N ASP A 216 4.56 -39.55 17.72
CA ASP A 216 3.44 -39.90 16.86
C ASP A 216 2.18 -39.12 17.24
N ALA A 217 1.85 -39.05 18.53
CA ALA A 217 0.73 -38.24 19.02
C ALA A 217 0.87 -36.75 18.66
N ARG A 218 2.09 -36.19 18.71
CA ARG A 218 2.36 -34.80 18.29
C ARG A 218 2.25 -34.62 16.78
N ILE A 219 2.69 -35.61 15.99
CA ILE A 219 2.55 -35.59 14.53
C ILE A 219 1.08 -35.58 14.15
N THR A 220 0.27 -36.47 14.73
CA THR A 220 -1.18 -36.51 14.47
C THR A 220 -1.87 -35.19 14.85
N ASN A 221 -1.49 -34.58 15.96
CA ASN A 221 -2.06 -33.28 16.35
C ASN A 221 -1.64 -32.16 15.37
N LEU A 222 -0.37 -32.13 14.96
CA LEU A 222 0.12 -31.17 13.97
C LEU A 222 -0.53 -31.35 12.59
N GLU A 223 -0.80 -32.59 12.17
CA GLU A 223 -1.54 -32.89 10.93
C GLU A 223 -2.98 -32.35 10.99
N SER A 224 -3.64 -32.46 12.15
CA SER A 224 -4.96 -31.89 12.39
C SER A 224 -4.94 -30.35 12.35
N GLU A 225 -3.97 -29.73 13.02
CA GLU A 225 -3.78 -28.27 12.98
C GLU A 225 -3.50 -27.79 11.54
N LEU A 226 -2.66 -28.51 10.79
CA LEU A 226 -2.35 -28.21 9.40
C LEU A 226 -3.58 -28.32 8.48
N GLN A 227 -4.45 -29.32 8.70
CA GLN A 227 -5.73 -29.40 8.00
C GLN A 227 -6.63 -28.20 8.32
N GLY A 228 -6.68 -27.77 9.59
CA GLY A 228 -7.42 -26.59 10.02
C GLY A 228 -6.94 -25.32 9.30
N VAL A 229 -5.62 -25.10 9.29
CA VAL A 229 -5.00 -23.97 8.58
C VAL A 229 -5.31 -24.03 7.08
N THR A 230 -5.21 -25.20 6.45
CA THR A 230 -5.50 -25.38 5.02
C THR A 230 -6.95 -25.01 4.68
N ARG A 231 -7.92 -25.40 5.52
CA ARG A 231 -9.34 -25.01 5.35
C ARG A 231 -9.53 -23.50 5.48
N SER A 232 -8.94 -22.90 6.52
CA SER A 232 -9.02 -21.44 6.72
C SER A 232 -8.40 -20.65 5.56
N GLN A 233 -7.33 -21.16 4.96
CA GLN A 233 -6.70 -20.55 3.79
C GLN A 233 -7.60 -20.65 2.55
N ALA A 234 -8.31 -21.77 2.36
CA ALA A 234 -9.25 -21.93 1.27
C ALA A 234 -10.44 -20.97 1.40
N GLU A 235 -11.01 -20.84 2.61
CA GLU A 235 -12.09 -19.89 2.90
C GLU A 235 -11.65 -18.44 2.67
N LEU A 236 -10.45 -18.07 3.14
CA LEU A 236 -9.92 -16.73 2.93
C LEU A 236 -9.70 -16.43 1.45
N SER A 237 -9.22 -17.42 0.66
CA SER A 237 -9.06 -17.28 -0.79
C SER A 237 -10.39 -17.10 -1.51
N GLN A 238 -11.46 -17.74 -1.03
CA GLN A 238 -12.80 -17.56 -1.57
C GLN A 238 -13.33 -16.15 -1.25
N ASN A 239 -13.22 -15.71 -0.01
CA ASN A 239 -13.62 -14.36 0.41
C ASN A 239 -12.88 -13.27 -0.38
N PHE A 240 -11.58 -13.47 -0.65
CA PHE A 240 -10.79 -12.54 -1.46
C PHE A 240 -11.27 -12.48 -2.92
N SER A 241 -11.71 -13.62 -3.46
CA SER A 241 -12.26 -13.70 -4.82
C SER A 241 -13.61 -12.98 -4.92
N GLU A 242 -14.48 -13.15 -3.92
CA GLU A 242 -15.75 -12.43 -3.83
C GLU A 242 -15.55 -10.91 -3.66
N LEU A 243 -14.62 -10.52 -2.77
CA LEU A 243 -14.26 -9.12 -2.59
C LEU A 243 -13.76 -8.49 -3.89
N ARG A 244 -12.93 -9.20 -4.65
CA ARG A 244 -12.44 -8.73 -5.95
C ARG A 244 -13.57 -8.52 -6.95
N LEU A 245 -14.57 -9.41 -6.98
CA LEU A 245 -15.74 -9.24 -7.84
C LEU A 245 -16.58 -8.01 -7.43
N ASN A 246 -16.78 -7.80 -6.13
CA ASN A 246 -17.50 -6.64 -5.60
C ASN A 246 -16.76 -5.31 -5.88
N VAL A 247 -15.44 -5.31 -5.78
CA VAL A 247 -14.63 -4.13 -6.13
C VAL A 247 -14.73 -3.83 -7.62
N ASN A 248 -14.65 -4.86 -8.48
CA ASN A 248 -14.77 -4.67 -9.92
C ASN A 248 -16.16 -4.14 -10.33
N SER A 249 -17.24 -4.60 -9.69
CA SER A 249 -18.59 -4.08 -9.96
C SER A 249 -18.76 -2.63 -9.47
N ALA A 250 -18.16 -2.27 -8.33
CA ALA A 250 -18.13 -0.90 -7.85
C ALA A 250 -17.36 0.03 -8.80
N ILE A 251 -16.19 -0.39 -9.29
CA ILE A 251 -15.40 0.36 -10.28
C ILE A 251 -16.22 0.61 -11.55
N ALA A 252 -16.90 -0.42 -12.08
CA ALA A 252 -17.73 -0.26 -13.27
C ALA A 252 -18.87 0.75 -13.05
N THR A 253 -19.46 0.75 -11.84
CA THR A 253 -20.53 1.68 -11.47
C THR A 253 -20.00 3.12 -11.40
N ILE A 254 -18.84 3.32 -10.76
CA ILE A 254 -18.19 4.63 -10.69
C ILE A 254 -17.86 5.16 -12.08
N GLN A 255 -17.29 4.32 -12.95
CA GLN A 255 -16.97 4.71 -14.34
C GLN A 255 -18.22 5.12 -15.12
N SER A 256 -19.35 4.40 -14.95
CA SER A 256 -20.61 4.82 -15.59
C SER A 256 -21.11 6.16 -15.07
N SER A 257 -21.02 6.42 -13.77
CA SER A 257 -21.40 7.70 -13.16
C SER A 257 -20.50 8.85 -13.59
N GLU A 258 -19.18 8.62 -13.69
CA GLU A 258 -18.24 9.59 -14.23
C GLU A 258 -18.57 9.97 -15.68
N GLN A 259 -18.97 8.99 -16.50
CA GLN A 259 -19.36 9.24 -17.88
C GLN A 259 -20.69 10.00 -17.99
N GLU A 260 -21.66 9.73 -17.12
CA GLU A 260 -22.90 10.51 -17.01
C GLU A 260 -22.63 11.94 -16.55
N ASN A 261 -21.78 12.13 -15.55
CA ASN A 261 -21.37 13.45 -15.07
C ASN A 261 -20.63 14.24 -16.16
N ALA A 262 -19.77 13.59 -16.94
CA ALA A 262 -19.10 14.23 -18.07
C ALA A 262 -20.09 14.70 -19.15
N ARG A 263 -21.13 13.91 -19.43
CA ARG A 263 -22.22 14.31 -20.35
C ARG A 263 -23.01 15.49 -19.82
N ALA A 264 -23.40 15.44 -18.54
CA ALA A 264 -24.11 16.55 -17.89
C ALA A 264 -23.28 17.84 -17.90
N MET A 265 -21.96 17.75 -17.68
CA MET A 265 -21.07 18.90 -17.76
C MET A 265 -20.97 19.50 -19.17
N GLU A 266 -20.96 18.66 -20.21
CA GLU A 266 -20.96 19.14 -21.59
C GLU A 266 -22.30 19.80 -21.94
N GLU A 267 -23.42 19.26 -21.47
CA GLU A 267 -24.74 19.89 -21.62
C GLU A 267 -24.77 21.26 -20.92
N ILE A 268 -24.30 21.33 -19.67
CA ILE A 268 -24.18 22.59 -18.91
C ILE A 268 -23.35 23.61 -19.68
N LYS A 269 -22.20 23.21 -20.21
CA LYS A 269 -21.31 24.07 -21.01
C LYS A 269 -22.00 24.59 -22.27
N GLN A 270 -22.79 23.76 -22.94
CA GLN A 270 -23.59 24.19 -24.09
C GLN A 270 -24.69 25.17 -23.70
N THR A 271 -25.39 24.95 -22.59
CA THR A 271 -26.36 25.93 -22.07
C THR A 271 -25.69 27.24 -21.68
N LEU A 272 -24.52 27.23 -21.04
CA LEU A 272 -23.78 28.43 -20.69
C LEU A 272 -23.40 29.22 -21.95
N LYS A 273 -22.92 28.54 -23.00
CA LYS A 273 -22.62 29.18 -24.29
C LYS A 273 -23.86 29.81 -24.93
N ARG A 274 -25.03 29.18 -24.83
CA ARG A 274 -26.30 29.75 -25.31
C ARG A 274 -26.70 30.98 -24.49
N ILE A 275 -26.57 30.91 -23.17
CA ILE A 275 -26.85 32.04 -22.27
C ILE A 275 -25.91 33.21 -22.57
N GLU A 276 -24.63 32.96 -22.79
CA GLU A 276 -23.63 33.97 -23.16
C GLU A 276 -23.97 34.63 -24.51
N GLN A 277 -24.42 33.86 -25.50
CA GLN A 277 -24.91 34.38 -26.78
C GLN A 277 -26.16 35.27 -26.61
N VAL A 278 -27.09 34.86 -25.74
CA VAL A 278 -28.28 35.66 -25.42
C VAL A 278 -27.87 36.95 -24.71
N LEU A 279 -27.00 36.90 -23.70
CA LEU A 279 -26.47 38.06 -22.98
C LEU A 279 -25.75 39.04 -23.90
N ASN A 280 -25.01 38.53 -24.89
CA ASN A 280 -24.33 39.36 -25.89
C ASN A 280 -25.31 40.00 -26.90
N SER A 281 -26.49 39.41 -27.12
CA SER A 281 -27.54 39.99 -27.98
C SER A 281 -28.47 40.97 -27.24
N VAL A 282 -28.57 40.87 -25.92
CA VAL A 282 -29.28 41.81 -25.05
C VAL A 282 -28.28 42.89 -24.59
N GLY A 283 -28.04 43.88 -25.44
CA GLY A 283 -27.04 44.92 -25.19
C GLY A 283 -27.15 45.61 -23.82
N LYS A 284 -25.99 45.84 -23.18
CA LYS A 284 -25.72 46.64 -21.97
C LYS A 284 -26.96 47.16 -21.22
N VAL A 285 -27.61 46.30 -20.46
CA VAL A 285 -28.32 46.74 -19.26
C VAL A 285 -27.37 46.52 -18.09
N SER A 286 -26.73 47.62 -17.69
CA SER A 286 -25.94 47.69 -16.47
C SER A 286 -26.88 47.68 -15.26
N GLU A 287 -27.29 46.49 -14.84
CA GLU A 287 -27.74 46.27 -13.47
C GLU A 287 -26.77 45.28 -12.82
N ARG A 288 -26.22 45.66 -11.66
CA ARG A 288 -25.50 44.71 -10.80
C ARG A 288 -26.45 43.55 -10.54
N VAL A 289 -26.18 42.41 -11.13
CA VAL A 289 -26.90 41.18 -10.81
C VAL A 289 -26.38 40.74 -9.45
N GLU A 290 -27.10 41.12 -8.42
CA GLU A 290 -27.01 40.52 -7.09
C GLU A 290 -27.45 39.05 -7.24
N TYR A 291 -26.51 38.11 -7.11
CA TYR A 291 -26.82 36.69 -7.22
C TYR A 291 -27.62 36.25 -5.99
N SER A 292 -28.94 36.40 -6.03
CA SER A 292 -29.82 35.73 -5.08
C SER A 292 -30.10 34.31 -5.57
N LEU A 293 -29.29 33.34 -5.16
CA LEU A 293 -29.61 31.92 -5.29
C LEU A 293 -30.96 31.67 -4.60
N HIS A 294 -32.05 31.44 -5.35
CA HIS A 294 -33.37 31.18 -4.79
C HIS A 294 -33.60 29.67 -4.72
N GLY A 295 -33.39 29.09 -3.54
CA GLY A 295 -33.77 27.72 -3.21
C GLY A 295 -33.13 27.28 -1.88
N LYS A 296 -33.91 26.71 -0.96
CA LYS A 296 -33.31 26.05 0.22
C LYS A 296 -32.47 24.89 -0.29
N PHE A 297 -31.18 24.88 0.04
CA PHE A 297 -30.31 23.74 -0.28
C PHE A 297 -30.85 22.47 0.38
N ASP A 298 -30.83 21.35 -0.34
CA ASP A 298 -30.92 20.06 0.33
C ASP A 298 -29.69 19.87 1.25
N ILE A 299 -29.82 19.01 2.25
CA ILE A 299 -28.84 18.90 3.33
C ILE A 299 -27.44 18.43 2.84
N GLU A 300 -27.37 17.65 1.76
CA GLU A 300 -26.12 17.13 1.22
C GLU A 300 -25.41 18.18 0.36
N THR A 301 -26.16 18.94 -0.43
CA THR A 301 -25.66 20.13 -1.14
C THR A 301 -25.14 21.18 -0.16
N ALA A 302 -25.91 21.45 0.89
CA ALA A 302 -25.51 22.36 1.96
C ALA A 302 -24.23 21.92 2.67
N ARG A 303 -24.12 20.62 2.98
CA ARG A 303 -22.91 20.02 3.59
C ARG A 303 -21.71 20.15 2.66
N SER A 304 -21.88 19.91 1.37
CA SER A 304 -20.81 20.02 0.37
C SER A 304 -20.29 21.45 0.26
N ILE A 305 -21.19 22.45 0.28
CA ILE A 305 -20.82 23.87 0.25
C ILE A 305 -20.13 24.28 1.56
N TRP A 306 -20.58 23.80 2.72
CA TRP A 306 -19.91 24.04 4.00
C TRP A 306 -18.48 23.46 3.99
N LEU A 307 -18.31 22.21 3.57
CA LEU A 307 -17.00 21.57 3.45
C LEU A 307 -16.10 22.32 2.47
N PHE A 308 -16.65 22.82 1.38
CA PHE A 308 -15.91 23.64 0.42
C PHE A 308 -15.42 24.95 1.06
N GLY A 309 -16.30 25.70 1.75
CA GLY A 309 -15.93 26.91 2.48
C GLY A 309 -14.89 26.66 3.58
N TYR A 310 -15.01 25.56 4.33
CA TYR A 310 -14.01 25.15 5.32
C TYR A 310 -12.65 24.81 4.69
N ASN A 311 -12.64 24.12 3.53
CA ASN A 311 -11.41 23.84 2.80
C ASN A 311 -10.73 25.11 2.28
N LEU A 312 -11.50 26.10 1.83
CA LEU A 312 -10.96 27.42 1.45
C LEU A 312 -10.30 28.11 2.65
N TYR A 313 -10.94 28.10 3.81
CA TYR A 313 -10.37 28.61 5.06
C TYR A 313 -9.04 27.91 5.41
N LYS A 314 -9.01 26.57 5.36
CA LYS A 314 -7.81 25.76 5.65
C LYS A 314 -6.64 26.04 4.71
N LYS A 315 -6.92 26.43 3.47
CA LYS A 315 -5.91 26.78 2.44
C LYS A 315 -5.50 28.25 2.45
N GLY A 316 -6.09 29.07 3.33
CA GLY A 316 -5.76 30.50 3.45
C GLY A 316 -6.56 31.44 2.54
N TYR A 317 -7.52 30.92 1.76
CA TYR A 317 -8.41 31.73 0.91
C TYR A 317 -9.56 32.31 1.75
N TYR A 318 -9.22 33.20 2.69
CA TYR A 318 -10.12 33.61 3.76
C TYR A 318 -11.33 34.43 3.28
N LEU A 319 -11.15 35.36 2.34
CA LEU A 319 -12.28 36.16 1.83
C LEU A 319 -13.27 35.31 1.02
N ASP A 320 -12.76 34.42 0.17
CA ASP A 320 -13.59 33.47 -0.60
C ASP A 320 -14.34 32.50 0.32
N ALA A 321 -13.68 32.02 1.39
CA ALA A 321 -14.31 31.19 2.40
C ALA A 321 -15.46 31.92 3.11
N ALA A 322 -15.25 33.17 3.49
CA ALA A 322 -16.28 33.99 4.14
C ALA A 322 -17.48 34.23 3.22
N GLU A 323 -17.25 34.51 1.94
CA GLU A 323 -18.33 34.74 0.97
C GLU A 323 -19.17 33.48 0.73
N ILE A 324 -18.52 32.33 0.49
CA ILE A 324 -19.19 31.04 0.30
C ILE A 324 -20.04 30.68 1.52
N LEU A 325 -19.48 30.81 2.73
CA LEU A 325 -20.18 30.45 3.97
C LEU A 325 -21.32 31.43 4.28
N LYS A 326 -21.15 32.73 4.00
CA LYS A 326 -22.20 33.73 4.14
C LYS A 326 -23.40 33.41 3.25
N ASN A 327 -23.14 33.08 1.98
CA ASN A 327 -24.19 32.72 1.03
C ASN A 327 -24.91 31.44 1.46
N LEU A 328 -24.18 30.44 1.94
CA LEU A 328 -24.76 29.22 2.48
C LEU A 328 -25.69 29.51 3.67
N LEU A 329 -25.24 30.29 4.64
CA LEU A 329 -26.01 30.62 5.85
C LEU A 329 -27.33 31.33 5.56
N GLY A 330 -27.40 32.12 4.48
CA GLY A 330 -28.62 32.77 4.03
C GLY A 330 -29.71 31.80 3.52
N GLN A 331 -29.35 30.54 3.28
CA GLN A 331 -30.22 29.54 2.65
C GLN A 331 -30.48 28.30 3.50
N LEU A 332 -29.73 28.14 4.59
CA LEU A 332 -29.91 27.05 5.54
C LEU A 332 -31.17 27.26 6.40
N SER A 333 -31.97 26.21 6.56
CA SER A 333 -32.99 26.15 7.61
C SER A 333 -32.34 26.09 9.00
N ASP A 334 -33.09 26.45 10.05
CA ASP A 334 -32.54 26.57 11.42
C ASP A 334 -32.20 25.23 12.08
N ASP A 335 -32.75 24.13 11.56
CA ASP A 335 -32.57 22.76 12.06
C ASP A 335 -31.30 22.05 11.55
N VAL A 336 -30.51 22.71 10.70
CA VAL A 336 -29.30 22.11 10.13
C VAL A 336 -28.17 22.06 11.18
N TYR A 337 -27.69 20.86 11.47
CA TYR A 337 -26.77 20.60 12.59
C TYR A 337 -25.40 21.28 12.50
N PHE A 338 -24.92 21.63 11.29
CA PHE A 338 -23.62 22.27 11.05
C PHE A 338 -23.74 23.78 10.79
N LYS A 339 -24.91 24.38 11.05
CA LYS A 339 -25.16 25.79 10.77
C LYS A 339 -24.33 26.70 11.68
N ASP A 340 -24.07 26.29 12.92
CA ASP A 340 -23.18 26.99 13.84
C ASP A 340 -21.71 26.84 13.41
N ASP A 341 -21.27 25.65 12.94
CA ASP A 341 -19.95 25.47 12.33
C ASP A 341 -19.72 26.47 11.19
N ALA A 342 -20.66 26.53 10.24
CA ALA A 342 -20.56 27.43 9.08
C ALA A 342 -20.48 28.91 9.48
N HIS A 343 -21.26 29.32 10.49
CA HIS A 343 -21.27 30.70 10.99
C HIS A 343 -19.99 31.05 11.76
N TYR A 344 -19.46 30.12 12.54
CA TYR A 344 -18.19 30.29 13.22
C TYR A 344 -17.01 30.40 12.24
N TYR A 345 -16.92 29.49 11.26
CA TYR A 345 -15.83 29.53 10.28
C TYR A 345 -15.93 30.72 9.32
N MET A 346 -17.13 31.26 9.06
CA MET A 346 -17.29 32.53 8.35
C MET A 346 -16.67 33.69 9.15
N ALA A 347 -17.00 33.80 10.44
CA ALA A 347 -16.44 34.83 11.31
C ALA A 347 -14.91 34.70 11.46
N LEU A 348 -14.42 33.47 11.62
CA LEU A 348 -12.99 33.17 11.69
C LEU A 348 -12.25 33.48 10.38
N SER A 349 -12.91 33.29 9.24
CA SER A 349 -12.37 33.65 7.94
C SER A 349 -12.21 35.17 7.81
N TYR A 350 -13.20 35.97 8.22
CA TYR A 350 -13.03 37.43 8.27
C TYR A 350 -11.87 37.87 9.18
N TYR A 351 -11.73 37.24 10.35
CA TYR A 351 -10.64 37.51 11.27
C TYR A 351 -9.26 37.18 10.65
N SER A 352 -9.12 36.01 10.05
CA SER A 352 -7.87 35.57 9.41
C SER A 352 -7.53 36.37 8.15
N ALA A 353 -8.53 36.96 7.48
CA ALA A 353 -8.33 37.92 6.39
C ALA A 353 -7.85 39.31 6.86
N GLY A 354 -7.79 39.56 8.18
CA GLY A 354 -7.49 40.87 8.76
C GLY A 354 -8.66 41.87 8.71
N ASN A 355 -9.85 41.43 8.29
CA ASN A 355 -11.03 42.29 8.23
C ASN A 355 -11.72 42.34 9.60
N SER A 356 -11.17 43.19 10.47
CA SER A 356 -11.52 43.27 11.90
C SER A 356 -12.98 43.71 12.13
N ASP A 357 -13.51 44.62 11.31
CA ASP A 357 -14.88 45.13 11.44
C ASP A 357 -15.92 44.05 11.14
N GLU A 358 -15.71 43.29 10.06
CA GLU A 358 -16.60 42.21 9.64
C GLU A 358 -16.47 41.01 10.59
N ALA A 359 -15.25 40.73 11.06
CA ALA A 359 -14.99 39.69 12.05
C ALA A 359 -15.73 39.97 13.36
N LYS A 360 -15.65 41.22 13.87
CA LYS A 360 -16.36 41.64 15.08
C LYS A 360 -17.86 41.41 14.97
N LYS A 361 -18.48 41.98 13.93
CA LYS A 361 -19.93 41.83 13.66
C LYS A 361 -20.34 40.36 13.54
N SER A 362 -19.52 39.56 12.87
CA SER A 362 -19.82 38.14 12.65
C SER A 362 -19.72 37.31 13.93
N PHE A 363 -18.72 37.55 14.78
CA PHE A 363 -18.60 36.87 16.07
C PHE A 363 -19.69 37.29 17.06
N GLU A 364 -20.09 38.56 17.10
CA GLU A 364 -21.22 39.03 17.90
C GLU A 364 -22.53 38.34 17.48
N SER A 365 -22.82 38.34 16.17
CA SER A 365 -23.97 37.63 15.59
C SER A 365 -23.93 36.12 15.88
N PHE A 366 -22.75 35.50 15.84
CA PHE A 366 -22.57 34.09 16.18
C PHE A 366 -22.93 33.80 17.64
N LEU A 367 -22.44 34.63 18.58
CA LEU A 367 -22.71 34.45 20.00
C LEU A 367 -24.17 34.72 20.38
N GLU A 368 -24.84 35.61 19.66
CA GLU A 368 -26.27 35.86 19.82
C GLU A 368 -27.12 34.67 19.35
N LYS A 369 -26.80 34.12 18.16
CA LYS A 369 -27.58 33.05 17.54
C LYS A 369 -27.27 31.65 18.11
N TYR A 370 -26.02 31.41 18.49
CA TYR A 370 -25.54 30.10 18.92
C TYR A 370 -24.81 30.16 20.27
N PRO A 371 -25.45 30.67 21.35
CA PRO A 371 -24.80 30.86 22.64
C PRO A 371 -24.35 29.55 23.31
N GLN A 372 -24.95 28.42 22.92
CA GLN A 372 -24.64 27.06 23.42
C GLN A 372 -23.69 26.28 22.50
N SER A 373 -23.23 26.86 21.38
CA SER A 373 -22.30 26.17 20.49
C SER A 373 -20.96 25.92 21.20
N VAL A 374 -20.32 24.81 20.86
CA VAL A 374 -18.98 24.46 21.34
C VAL A 374 -17.95 25.55 20.99
N TYR A 375 -18.20 26.37 19.97
CA TYR A 375 -17.31 27.45 19.58
C TYR A 375 -17.53 28.76 20.33
N ALA A 376 -18.57 28.89 21.16
CA ALA A 376 -18.89 30.15 21.84
C ALA A 376 -17.73 30.67 22.71
N VAL A 377 -16.98 29.78 23.36
CA VAL A 377 -15.80 30.17 24.16
C VAL A 377 -14.69 30.73 23.27
N TYR A 378 -14.43 30.10 22.12
CA TYR A 378 -13.41 30.54 21.17
C TYR A 378 -13.82 31.85 20.50
N ALA A 379 -15.08 31.99 20.08
CA ALA A 379 -15.61 33.23 19.50
C ALA A 379 -15.44 34.43 20.45
N ARG A 380 -15.74 34.28 21.76
CA ARG A 380 -15.48 35.33 22.75
C ARG A 380 -13.99 35.69 22.85
N THR A 381 -13.13 34.69 22.76
CA THR A 381 -11.67 34.88 22.80
C THR A 381 -11.17 35.68 21.60
N PHE A 382 -11.68 35.40 20.39
CA PHE A 382 -11.34 36.16 19.19
C PHE A 382 -11.92 37.58 19.25
N LEU A 383 -13.16 37.75 19.69
CA LEU A 383 -13.80 39.05 19.84
C LEU A 383 -12.99 39.98 20.75
N SER A 384 -12.55 39.47 21.91
CA SER A 384 -11.69 40.22 22.85
C SER A 384 -10.32 40.60 22.30
N ARG A 385 -9.84 39.99 21.21
CA ARG A 385 -8.57 40.34 20.56
C ARG A 385 -8.75 41.38 19.44
N ILE A 386 -9.98 41.57 18.98
CA ILE A 386 -10.34 42.57 17.97
C ILE A 386 -10.58 43.93 18.64
N GLU A 387 -11.05 43.93 19.89
CA GLU A 387 -11.13 45.10 20.78
C GLU A 387 -9.75 45.54 21.28
#